data_AF-W9BVC1-F1
#
_entry.id   AF-W9BVC1-F1
#
_cell.length_a   1.000
_cell.length_b   1.000
_cell.length_c   1.000
_cell.angle_alpha   90.00
_cell.angle_beta   90.00
_cell.angle_gamma   90.00
#
_symmetry.space_group_name_H-M   'P 1'
#
loop_
_entity.id
_entity.type
_entity.pdbx_description
1 polymer ?
#
loop_
_entity_poly.entity_id
_entity_poly.type
_entity_poly.pdbx_seq_one_letter_code
_entity_poly.pdbx_strand_id
1 'polypeptide(L)'
;MSDPIQAQYHGLMQGLAEGIDGILNGDTRPRHTAFVLLVSGFGQIEGGRVNYISNGSREDMIAMMKEYIARNEGRYVEEEGHA
;
A
#
# COMPACT_ATOMS: atom_id res chain seq x y z
N MET A 1 -12.62 8.63 5.26
CA MET A 1 -12.89 7.31 5.86
C MET A 1 -12.42 6.27 4.87
N SER A 2 -11.54 5.34 5.28
CA SER A 2 -11.23 4.17 4.45
C SER A 2 -12.43 3.26 4.57
N ASP A 3 -13.31 3.25 3.57
CA ASP A 3 -14.40 2.29 3.60
C ASP A 3 -13.79 0.88 3.69
N PRO A 4 -14.41 -0.03 4.47
CA PRO A 4 -13.96 -1.41 4.54
C PRO A 4 -13.80 -2.00 3.13
N ILE A 5 -12.88 -2.95 2.96
CA ILE A 5 -12.77 -3.71 1.70
C ILE A 5 -14.16 -4.25 1.35
N GLN A 6 -14.56 -4.15 0.07
CA GLN A 6 -15.83 -4.73 -0.39
C GLN A 6 -15.88 -6.21 0.00
N ALA A 7 -17.02 -6.67 0.52
CA ALA A 7 -17.16 -8.03 1.03
C ALA A 7 -16.69 -9.10 0.02
N GLN A 8 -16.96 -8.87 -1.27
CA GLN A 8 -16.52 -9.75 -2.37
C GLN A 8 -15.00 -9.88 -2.52
N TYR A 9 -14.22 -8.90 -2.06
CA TYR A 9 -12.75 -8.90 -2.14
C TYR A 9 -12.07 -9.18 -0.80
N HIS A 10 -12.79 -9.15 0.33
CA HIS A 10 -12.18 -9.25 1.66
C HIS A 10 -11.36 -10.53 1.84
N GLY A 11 -11.95 -11.71 1.58
CA GLY A 11 -11.24 -12.99 1.75
C GLY A 11 -10.03 -13.13 0.83
N LEU A 12 -10.18 -12.72 -0.43
CA LEU A 12 -9.09 -12.76 -1.41
C LEU A 12 -7.94 -11.82 -1.02
N MET A 13 -8.26 -10.58 -0.67
CA MET A 13 -7.25 -9.57 -0.30
C MET A 13 -6.53 -9.93 0.99
N GLN A 14 -7.25 -10.51 1.98
CA GLN A 14 -6.63 -11.02 3.20
C GLN A 14 -5.60 -12.12 2.88
N GLY A 15 -5.96 -13.11 2.07
CA GLY A 15 -5.04 -14.19 1.68
C GLY A 15 -3.83 -13.68 0.88
N LEU A 16 -4.04 -12.70 -0.01
CA LEU A 16 -2.94 -12.04 -0.72
C LEU A 16 -2.00 -11.30 0.24
N ALA A 17 -2.54 -10.56 1.21
CA ALA A 17 -1.74 -9.85 2.19
C ALA A 17 -0.90 -10.80 3.05
N GLU A 18 -1.49 -11.91 3.51
CA GLU A 18 -0.78 -12.94 4.27
C GLU A 18 0.33 -13.61 3.44
N GLY A 19 0.05 -13.96 2.19
CA GLY A 19 1.04 -14.55 1.29
C GLY A 19 2.20 -13.61 0.97
N ILE A 20 1.92 -12.35 0.64
CA ILE A 20 2.94 -11.34 0.38
C ILE A 20 3.79 -11.09 1.64
N ASP A 21 3.16 -10.97 2.81
CA ASP A 21 3.87 -10.77 4.07
C ASP A 21 4.79 -11.96 4.40
N GLY A 22 4.31 -13.19 4.16
CA GLY A 22 5.12 -14.40 4.35
C GLY A 22 6.32 -14.47 3.40
N ILE A 23 6.17 -14.05 2.14
CA ILE A 23 7.29 -14.03 1.17
C ILE A 23 8.32 -12.95 1.53
N LEU A 24 7.86 -11.75 1.90
CA LEU A 24 8.74 -10.60 2.13
C LEU A 24 9.38 -10.61 3.52
N ASN A 25 8.64 -11.01 4.55
CA ASN A 25 9.07 -10.92 5.94
C ASN A 25 9.30 -12.30 6.59
N GLY A 26 8.70 -13.37 6.06
CA GLY A 26 8.69 -14.68 6.70
C GLY A 26 8.16 -14.61 8.14
N ASP A 27 8.77 -15.39 9.03
CA ASP A 27 8.47 -15.39 10.46
C ASP A 27 9.26 -14.34 11.25
N THR A 28 10.11 -13.55 10.59
CA THR A 28 11.01 -12.60 11.25
C THR A 28 10.24 -11.45 11.86
N ARG A 29 10.57 -11.11 13.11
CA ARG A 29 10.02 -9.95 13.83
C ARG A 29 11.16 -9.10 14.42
N PRO A 30 11.08 -7.76 14.34
CA PRO A 30 10.04 -6.98 13.67
C PRO A 30 10.06 -7.16 12.14
N ARG A 31 8.92 -6.89 11.47
CA ARG A 31 8.86 -6.91 9.99
C ARG A 31 9.82 -5.85 9.44
N HIS A 32 10.52 -6.16 8.36
CA HIS A 32 11.49 -5.23 7.74
C HIS A 32 10.97 -4.63 6.45
N THR A 33 10.02 -5.28 5.78
CA THR A 33 9.46 -4.84 4.51
C THR A 33 7.99 -4.51 4.65
N ALA A 34 7.60 -3.31 4.24
CA ALA A 34 6.21 -2.89 4.19
C ALA A 34 5.67 -2.93 2.77
N PHE A 35 4.36 -3.16 2.63
CA PHE A 35 3.67 -3.11 1.35
C PHE A 35 2.24 -2.58 1.51
N VAL A 36 1.73 -2.06 0.39
CA VAL A 36 0.34 -1.69 0.19
C VAL A 36 -0.18 -2.38 -1.07
N LEU A 37 -1.40 -2.90 -1.02
CA LEU A 37 -2.11 -3.44 -2.16
C LEU A 37 -3.38 -2.62 -2.41
N LEU A 38 -3.48 -2.08 -3.61
CA LEU A 38 -4.64 -1.35 -4.10
C LEU A 38 -5.34 -2.18 -5.17
N VAL A 39 -6.64 -2.42 -5.01
CA VAL A 39 -7.44 -3.21 -5.96
C VAL A 39 -8.67 -2.42 -6.36
N SER A 40 -8.83 -2.21 -7.65
CA SER A 40 -10.02 -1.62 -8.25
C SER A 40 -10.35 -2.33 -9.56
N GLY A 41 -11.60 -2.22 -9.99
CA GLY A 41 -12.01 -2.71 -11.30
C GLY A 41 -11.40 -1.86 -12.41
N PHE A 42 -11.05 -2.49 -13.54
CA PHE A 42 -10.64 -1.75 -14.72
C PHE A 42 -11.74 -0.76 -15.16
N GLY A 43 -11.33 0.44 -15.56
CA GLY A 43 -12.26 1.53 -15.92
C GLY A 43 -12.95 2.20 -14.73
N GLN A 44 -12.67 1.79 -13.49
CA GLN A 44 -13.22 2.40 -12.26
C GLN A 44 -12.15 2.95 -11.32
N ILE A 45 -10.91 3.08 -11.81
CA ILE A 45 -9.78 3.55 -11.01
C ILE A 45 -9.94 5.04 -10.71
N GLU A 46 -10.33 5.84 -11.69
CA GLU A 46 -10.56 7.28 -11.52
C GLU A 46 -11.97 7.54 -10.96
N GLY A 47 -12.06 8.23 -9.83
CA GLY A 47 -13.32 8.61 -9.19
C GLY A 47 -14.15 7.44 -8.62
N GLY A 48 -13.72 6.20 -8.84
CA GLY A 48 -14.39 5.00 -8.33
C GLY A 48 -13.80 4.49 -7.02
N ARG A 49 -14.29 3.33 -6.59
CA ARG A 49 -13.87 2.71 -5.33
C ARG A 49 -12.54 1.98 -5.52
N VAL A 50 -11.63 2.22 -4.58
CA VAL A 50 -10.36 1.50 -4.48
C VAL A 50 -10.34 0.76 -3.15
N ASN A 51 -10.17 -0.56 -3.20
CA ASN A 51 -9.95 -1.38 -2.02
C ASN A 51 -8.47 -1.29 -1.61
N TYR A 52 -8.23 -1.28 -0.32
CA TYR A 52 -6.91 -1.06 0.28
C TYR A 52 -6.64 -2.15 1.33
N ILE A 53 -5.44 -2.74 1.30
CA ILE A 53 -4.89 -3.55 2.39
C ILE A 53 -3.38 -3.34 2.49
N SER A 54 -2.81 -3.42 3.69
CA SER A 54 -1.38 -3.26 3.95
C SER A 54 -0.92 -4.07 5.15
N ASN A 55 0.39 -4.29 5.30
CA ASN A 55 0.98 -4.92 6.48
C ASN A 55 1.56 -3.93 7.51
N GLY A 56 1.50 -2.63 7.22
CA GLY A 56 1.94 -1.53 8.07
C GLY A 56 0.82 -0.57 8.48
N SER A 57 1.18 0.46 9.25
CA SER A 57 0.25 1.51 9.68
C SER A 57 -0.29 2.28 8.46
N ARG A 58 -1.53 2.75 8.54
CA ARG A 58 -2.13 3.50 7.43
C ARG A 58 -1.36 4.79 7.12
N GLU A 59 -0.79 5.42 8.15
CA GLU A 59 -0.04 6.67 8.02
C GLU A 59 1.25 6.45 7.22
N ASP A 60 2.02 5.42 7.56
CA ASP A 60 3.26 5.07 6.85
C ASP A 60 2.97 4.71 5.38
N MET A 61 1.88 3.98 5.12
CA MET A 61 1.54 3.58 3.76
C MET A 61 1.08 4.77 2.91
N ILE A 62 0.39 5.74 3.51
CA ILE A 62 0.07 7.00 2.83
C ILE A 62 1.34 7.78 2.54
N ALA A 63 2.29 7.86 3.48
CA ALA A 63 3.58 8.51 3.25
C ALA A 63 4.33 7.85 2.09
N MET A 64 4.43 6.52 2.09
CA MET A 64 5.04 5.74 1.01
C MET A 64 4.38 5.99 -0.35
N MET A 65 3.05 6.03 -0.43
CA MET A 65 2.34 6.32 -1.68
C MET A 65 2.55 7.76 -2.15
N LYS A 66 2.52 8.75 -1.24
CA LYS A 66 2.78 10.15 -1.58
C LYS A 66 4.18 10.33 -2.15
N GLU A 67 5.16 9.72 -1.50
CA GLU A 67 6.56 9.74 -1.93
C GLU A 67 6.73 9.10 -3.32
N TYR A 68 6.11 7.93 -3.54
CA TYR A 68 6.12 7.28 -4.85
C TYR A 68 5.47 8.17 -5.93
N ILE A 69 4.32 8.77 -5.66
CA ILE A 69 3.65 9.68 -6.61
C ILE A 69 4.52 10.89 -6.90
N ALA A 70 5.11 11.53 -5.88
CA ALA A 70 5.99 12.69 -6.05
C ALA A 70 7.19 12.37 -6.95
N ARG A 71 7.83 11.20 -6.76
CA ARG A 71 8.92 10.72 -7.64
C ARG A 71 8.47 10.56 -9.09
N ASN A 72 7.29 10.00 -9.32
CA ASN A 72 6.78 9.75 -10.67
C ASN A 72 6.27 11.01 -11.37
N GLU A 73 5.74 11.99 -10.64
CA GLU A 73 5.29 13.28 -11.16
C GLU A 73 6.45 14.29 -11.36
N GLY A 74 7.69 13.90 -11.05
CA GLY A 74 8.85 14.79 -11.13
C GLY A 74 8.85 15.90 -10.07
N ARG A 75 8.08 15.74 -8.99
CA ARG A 75 7.98 16.67 -7.85
C ARG A 75 8.91 16.27 -6.70
N TYR A 76 10.06 15.68 -7.01
CA TYR A 76 11.06 15.43 -5.98
C TYR A 76 11.65 16.78 -5.56
N VAL A 77 11.35 17.20 -4.33
CA VAL A 77 12.16 18.19 -3.63
C VAL A 77 13.34 17.40 -3.10
N GLU A 78 14.53 17.62 -3.65
CA GLU A 78 15.76 17.16 -3.01
C GLU A 78 15.77 17.76 -1.59
N GLU A 79 15.48 16.96 -0.56
CA GLU A 79 15.98 17.30 0.76
C GLU A 79 17.49 17.06 0.70
N GLU A 80 18.21 18.18 0.62
CA GLU A 80 19.68 18.26 0.64
C GLU A 80 20.22 17.31 1.71
N GLY A 81 21.12 16.43 1.27
CA GLY A 81 21.80 15.50 2.16
C GLY A 81 22.46 16.24 3.32
N HIS A 82 22.15 15.83 4.53
CA HIS A 82 23.03 16.09 5.66
C HIS A 82 24.15 15.05 5.61
N ALA A 83 25.34 15.57 5.30
CA ALA A 83 26.64 14.90 5.29
C ALA A 83 27.00 14.26 6.64
#